data_AF-A0A2E1GNY1-F1
#
_entry.id   AF-A0A2E1GNY1-F1
#
_cell.length_a   1.000
_cell.length_b   1.000
_cell.length_c   1.000
_cell.angle_alpha   90.00
_cell.angle_beta   90.00
_cell.angle_gamma   90.00
#
_symmetry.space_group_name_H-M   'P 1'
#
loop_
_entity.id
_entity.type
_entity.pdbx_description
1 polymer ?
#
loop_
_entity_poly.entity_id
_entity_poly.type
_entity_poly.pdbx_seq_one_letter_code
_entity_poly.pdbx_strand_id
1 'polypeptide(L)'
;AKTPKEAGLLLGNVLIIFIVPCYIPLINPGLELDFVGALIPCYNLALITNNLIAGTVDWFLYGVALVSTIVYCCIAIYVTYIMFDDENVIFRS
;
A
#
# COMPACT_ATOMS: atom_id res chain seq x y z
N ALA A 1 -11.86 -26.14 -0.74
CA ALA A 1 -11.28 -24.93 -1.35
C ALA A 1 -12.13 -23.72 -0.95
N LYS A 2 -11.55 -22.59 -0.53
CA LYS A 2 -12.32 -21.36 -0.32
C LYS A 2 -12.92 -20.93 -1.66
N THR A 3 -14.19 -20.56 -1.65
CA THR A 3 -14.84 -20.16 -2.91
C THR A 3 -14.27 -18.82 -3.39
N PRO A 4 -14.28 -18.51 -4.70
CA PRO A 4 -13.82 -17.21 -5.22
C PRO A 4 -14.53 -16.03 -4.53
N LYS A 5 -15.77 -16.23 -4.11
CA LYS A 5 -16.56 -15.25 -3.34
C LYS A 5 -15.96 -14.97 -1.96
N GLU A 6 -15.51 -16.01 -1.24
CA GLU A 6 -14.86 -15.85 0.07
C GLU A 6 -13.46 -15.25 -0.04
N ALA A 7 -12.72 -15.56 -1.11
CA ALA A 7 -11.44 -14.92 -1.38
C ALA A 7 -11.61 -13.41 -1.63
N GLY A 8 -12.58 -13.04 -2.48
CA GLY A 8 -12.92 -11.65 -2.74
C GLY A 8 -13.38 -10.88 -1.50
N LEU A 9 -14.20 -11.51 -0.65
CA LEU A 9 -14.65 -10.89 0.61
C LEU A 9 -13.48 -10.61 1.57
N LEU A 10 -12.59 -11.57 1.75
CA LEU A 10 -11.41 -11.40 2.62
C LEU A 10 -10.44 -10.37 2.06
N LEU A 11 -10.23 -10.37 0.73
CA LEU A 11 -9.42 -9.35 0.07
C LEU A 11 -10.03 -7.96 0.24
N GLY A 12 -11.36 -7.84 0.10
CA GLY A 12 -12.09 -6.61 0.32
C GLY A 12 -11.88 -6.02 1.72
N ASN A 13 -11.94 -6.87 2.75
CA ASN A 13 -11.69 -6.44 4.13
C ASN A 13 -10.26 -5.91 4.33
N VAL A 14 -9.27 -6.56 3.72
CA VAL A 14 -7.87 -6.11 3.76
C VAL A 14 -7.70 -4.79 2.99
N LEU A 15 -8.31 -4.66 1.82
CA LEU A 15 -8.22 -3.46 0.98
C LEU A 15 -8.73 -2.20 1.71
N ILE A 16 -9.76 -2.31 2.55
CA ILE A 16 -10.28 -1.18 3.33
C ILE A 16 -9.17 -0.55 4.19
N ILE A 17 -8.31 -1.36 4.81
CA ILE A 17 -7.22 -0.88 5.67
C ILE A 17 -6.21 -0.03 4.88
N PHE A 18 -5.96 -0.38 3.62
CA PHE A 18 -5.04 0.35 2.73
C PHE A 18 -5.70 1.56 2.05
N ILE A 19 -6.99 1.48 1.74
CA ILE A 19 -7.71 2.54 1.01
C ILE A 19 -8.17 3.67 1.92
N VAL A 20 -8.59 3.40 3.16
CA VAL A 20 -9.01 4.44 4.12
C VAL A 20 -7.98 5.56 4.27
N PRO A 21 -6.67 5.28 4.52
CA PRO A 21 -5.69 6.35 4.66
C PRO A 21 -5.50 7.13 3.34
N CYS A 22 -5.68 6.50 2.18
CA CYS A 22 -5.61 7.18 0.87
C CYS A 22 -6.66 8.30 0.70
N TYR A 23 -7.79 8.23 1.40
CA TYR A 23 -8.81 9.29 1.35
C TYR A 23 -8.47 10.54 2.17
N ILE A 24 -7.57 10.43 3.15
CA ILE A 24 -7.24 11.54 4.05
C ILE A 24 -6.64 12.76 3.29
N PRO A 25 -5.71 12.58 2.32
CA PRO A 25 -5.20 13.67 1.48
C PRO A 25 -6.23 14.26 0.53
N LEU A 26 -7.24 13.47 0.12
CA LEU A 26 -8.32 13.92 -0.75
C LEU A 26 -9.28 14.87 -0.02
N ILE A 27 -9.58 14.60 1.25
CA ILE A 27 -10.48 15.43 2.06
C ILE A 27 -9.79 16.66 2.66
N ASN A 28 -8.45 16.61 2.85
CA ASN A 28 -7.69 17.72 3.38
C ASN A 28 -6.49 18.05 2.47
N PRO A 29 -6.69 18.87 1.42
CA PRO A 29 -5.68 19.17 0.41
C PRO A 29 -4.51 20.04 0.92
N GLY A 30 -4.55 20.50 2.17
CA GLY A 30 -3.45 21.20 2.83
C GLY A 30 -2.52 20.29 3.63
N LEU A 31 -2.69 18.97 3.56
CA LEU A 31 -1.77 18.04 4.20
C LEU A 31 -0.46 17.97 3.41
N GLU A 32 0.62 18.29 4.08
CA GLU A 32 1.96 18.14 3.54
C GLU A 32 2.47 16.71 3.77
N LEU A 33 3.44 16.32 2.94
CA LEU A 33 4.14 15.07 3.16
C LEU A 33 5.06 15.25 4.37
N ASP A 34 4.87 14.43 5.38
CA ASP A 34 5.76 14.33 6.53
C ASP A 34 6.40 12.94 6.57
N PHE A 35 7.44 12.74 7.38
CA PHE A 35 8.16 11.48 7.49
C PHE A 35 7.24 10.29 7.82
N VAL A 36 6.29 10.48 8.73
CA VAL A 36 5.29 9.44 9.06
C VAL A 36 4.37 9.19 7.87
N GLY A 37 3.95 10.25 7.18
CA GLY A 37 3.09 10.17 6.01
C GLY A 37 3.74 9.44 4.84
N ALA A 38 5.05 9.60 4.66
CA ALA A 38 5.84 8.92 3.63
C ALA A 38 5.91 7.40 3.84
N LEU A 39 5.79 6.92 5.09
CA LEU A 39 5.85 5.50 5.43
C LEU A 39 4.50 4.79 5.32
N ILE A 40 3.37 5.49 5.36
CA ILE A 40 2.05 4.85 5.30
C ILE A 40 1.74 4.48 3.84
N PRO A 41 1.49 3.19 3.54
CA PRO A 41 1.21 2.75 2.17
C PRO A 41 -0.10 3.37 1.67
N CYS A 42 -0.16 3.66 0.37
CA CYS A 42 -1.24 4.37 -0.32
C CYS A 42 -1.42 5.85 0.08
N TYR A 43 -1.23 6.21 1.35
CA TYR A 43 -1.23 7.60 1.82
C TYR A 43 -0.05 8.39 1.25
N ASN A 44 1.15 7.81 1.30
CA ASN A 44 2.35 8.40 0.73
C ASN A 44 2.19 8.73 -0.76
N LEU A 45 1.57 7.84 -1.53
CA LEU A 45 1.33 7.98 -2.97
C LEU A 45 0.31 9.09 -3.27
N ALA A 46 -0.77 9.17 -2.48
CA ALA A 46 -1.75 10.23 -2.59
C ALA A 46 -1.17 11.61 -2.27
N LEU A 47 -0.39 11.74 -1.19
CA LEU A 47 0.27 13.00 -0.83
C LEU A 47 1.33 13.43 -1.84
N ILE A 48 2.16 12.51 -2.33
CA ILE A 48 3.13 12.80 -3.39
C ILE A 48 2.42 13.35 -4.63
N THR A 49 1.29 12.73 -5.02
CA THR A 49 0.52 13.18 -6.18
C THR A 49 -0.01 14.59 -5.97
N ASN A 50 -0.55 14.89 -4.78
CA ASN A 50 -1.00 16.25 -4.44
C ASN A 50 0.14 17.27 -4.47
N ASN A 51 1.29 16.97 -3.86
CA ASN A 51 2.46 17.86 -3.84
C ASN A 51 3.04 18.07 -5.24
N LEU A 52 3.01 17.04 -6.09
CA LEU A 52 3.46 17.14 -7.47
C LEU A 52 2.54 18.06 -8.29
N ILE A 53 1.23 17.97 -8.09
CA ILE A 53 0.25 18.88 -8.71
C ILE A 53 0.41 20.31 -8.20
N ALA A 54 0.65 20.48 -6.89
CA ALA A 54 0.87 21.78 -6.26
C ALA A 54 2.25 22.39 -6.58
N GLY A 55 3.19 21.60 -7.10
CA GLY A 55 4.57 22.03 -7.38
C GLY A 55 5.45 22.19 -6.14
N THR A 56 5.02 21.70 -4.98
CA THR A 56 5.69 21.83 -3.66
C THR A 56 6.40 20.55 -3.24
N VAL A 57 7.18 19.95 -4.16
CA VAL A 57 7.83 18.65 -3.93
C VAL A 57 9.12 18.80 -3.13
N ASP A 58 9.16 18.15 -1.95
CA ASP A 58 10.41 17.88 -1.24
C ASP A 58 11.02 16.56 -1.75
N TRP A 59 12.18 16.65 -2.39
CA TRP A 59 12.90 15.51 -2.97
C TRP A 59 13.39 14.49 -1.94
N PHE A 60 13.68 14.92 -0.71
CA PHE A 60 14.09 14.01 0.36
C PHE A 60 12.91 13.13 0.78
N LEU A 61 11.76 13.74 1.07
CA LEU A 61 10.56 13.01 1.47
C LEU A 61 10.00 12.15 0.33
N TYR A 62 10.12 12.61 -0.92
CA TYR A 62 9.82 11.78 -2.09
C TYR A 62 10.69 10.52 -2.13
N GLY A 63 12.00 10.66 -1.88
CA GLY A 63 12.92 9.52 -1.79
C GLY A 63 12.55 8.53 -0.69
N VAL A 64 12.21 9.02 0.50
CA VAL A 64 11.74 8.19 1.63
C VAL A 64 10.47 7.42 1.25
N ALA A 65 9.50 8.09 0.65
CA ALA A 65 8.25 7.45 0.23
C ALA A 65 8.48 6.39 -0.86
N LEU A 66 9.37 6.64 -1.81
CA LEU A 66 9.74 5.67 -2.85
C LEU A 66 10.40 4.43 -2.23
N VAL A 67 11.39 4.62 -1.35
CA VAL A 67 12.05 3.52 -0.63
C VAL A 67 11.04 2.71 0.19
N SER A 68 10.12 3.38 0.90
CA SER A 68 9.06 2.69 1.64
C SER A 68 8.20 1.81 0.73
N THR A 69 7.86 2.29 -0.47
CA THR A 69 7.05 1.56 -1.45
C THR A 69 7.79 0.32 -1.96
N ILE A 70 9.10 0.43 -2.21
CA ILE A 70 9.94 -0.72 -2.58
C ILE A 70 9.92 -1.76 -1.45
N VAL A 71 10.11 -1.33 -0.19
CA VAL A 71 10.06 -2.22 0.97
C VAL A 71 8.72 -2.94 1.05
N TYR A 72 7.60 -2.24 0.85
CA TYR A 72 6.27 -2.86 0.81
C TYR A 72 6.14 -3.89 -0.31
N CYS A 73 6.64 -3.60 -1.52
CA CYS A 73 6.65 -4.57 -2.61
C CYS A 73 7.46 -5.82 -2.27
N CYS A 74 8.65 -5.67 -1.69
CA CYS A 74 9.47 -6.79 -1.25
C CYS A 74 8.75 -7.64 -0.20
N ILE A 75 8.12 -7.01 0.79
CA ILE A 75 7.32 -7.71 1.81
C ILE A 75 6.16 -8.46 1.16
N ALA A 76 5.41 -7.84 0.25
CA ALA A 76 4.29 -8.49 -0.43
C ALA A 76 4.73 -9.71 -1.26
N ILE A 77 5.87 -9.60 -1.96
CA ILE A 77 6.47 -10.73 -2.69
C ILE A 77 6.90 -11.83 -1.72
N TYR A 78 7.52 -11.48 -0.60
CA TYR A 78 7.94 -12.45 0.41
C TYR A 78 6.74 -13.17 1.06
N VAL A 79 5.68 -12.43 1.40
CA VAL A 79 4.41 -12.99 1.89
C VAL A 79 3.80 -13.93 0.84
N THR A 80 3.85 -13.55 -0.43
CA THR A 80 3.39 -14.41 -1.52
C THR A 80 4.24 -15.69 -1.56
N TYR A 81 5.56 -15.57 -1.51
CA TYR A 81 6.47 -16.71 -1.51
C TYR A 81 6.12 -17.71 -0.38
N ILE A 82 6.01 -17.26 0.88
CA ILE A 82 5.67 -18.17 2.00
C ILE A 82 4.28 -18.81 1.87
N MET A 83 3.31 -18.10 1.27
CA MET A 83 1.94 -18.62 1.09
C MET A 83 1.87 -19.68 -0.01
N PHE A 84 2.76 -19.63 -1.00
CA PHE A 84 2.82 -20.59 -2.10
C PHE A 84 3.83 -21.73 -1.85
N ASP A 85 4.84 -21.52 -1.00
CA ASP A 85 5.82 -22.54 -0.57
C ASP A 85 5.19 -23.61 0.35
N ASP A 86 4.03 -23.34 0.96
CA ASP A 86 3.26 -24.36 1.67
C ASP A 86 2.70 -25.40 0.68
N GLU A 87 3.29 -26.59 0.70
CA GLU A 87 3.03 -27.71 -0.23
C GLU A 87 1.54 -28.10 -0.30
N ASN A 88 0.71 -27.75 0.69
CA ASN A 88 -0.75 -27.95 0.67
C ASN A 88 -1.50 -27.04 -0.32
N VAL A 89 -0.89 -25.95 -0.77
CA VAL A 89 -1.50 -25.03 -1.75
C VAL A 89 -1.24 -25.51 -3.18
N ILE A 90 -0.08 -26.11 -3.42
CA ILE A 90 0.34 -26.63 -4.73
C ILE A 90 -0.18 -28.06 -4.95
N PHE A 91 -0.13 -28.93 -3.94
CA PHE A 91 -0.63 -30.31 -4.00
C PHE A 91 -1.93 -30.46 -3.20
N ARG A 92 -3.00 -29.81 -3.64
CA ARG A 92 -4.35 -30.24 -3.24
C ARG A 92 -4.74 -31.45 -4.11
N SER A 93 -4.36 -32.65 -3.68
CA SER A 93 -5.14 -33.86 -3.99
C SER A 93 -6.35 -33.95 -3.05
#